data_AF-A0AAJ3J4H8-F1
#
_entry.id   AF-A0AAJ3J4H8-F1
#
_cell.length_a   1.000
_cell.length_b   1.000
_cell.length_c   1.000
_cell.angle_alpha   90.00
_cell.angle_beta   90.00
_cell.angle_gamma   90.00
#
_symmetry.space_group_name_H-M   'P 1'
#
loop_
_entity.id
_entity.type
_entity.pdbx_description
1 polymer ?
#
loop_
_entity_poly.entity_id
_entity_poly.type
_entity_poly.pdbx_seq_one_letter_code
_entity_poly.pdbx_strand_id
1 'polypeptide(L)'
;MNIKKWIAVPLILLMVALTGCQAVGGFDVSKNLLGTLDVKSQQTTEKISLKLTPKEGITQGDKEIVDLINSISVTVDEAKVQSEELASAKGTLHIDKYNLPFELALDRQGLAIQLEGAKKPYYISLNSQESLSGLPAGFDPYVYSKDVRELTKTAAALMLKHAPNPSTISATSVTEEVYGEKDKVKLTHLHAELRGDELVTLVKPFLANLAKDEAGLKELIGQAIDMTKTIASGMNIEGSDKVTTELSANKEKMVNEAYTEVKKYLDLAVDQYDVGVSTMYAQSPEIKTVLSANTVLKSDMYFDEKGNVRKAATDLTVALPDVDGLPVKSFTILTETQSWNVNGSVTADKVDISNGVIDLNKQAELTPGATLRNFEANSPIYNILKNDLEITKVETIFDPKDDYYVLENRGGTAFIPLRELTSELNSELKWDAAAKQTTVIDDITGKTIKLKSGSKQAVLEGSTLTLPQAPYTDEYGTLYVPFKSVAEALGATVTRNNDGEYVLKRD
;
A
#
# COMPACT_ATOMS: atom_id res chain seq x y z
N MET A 1 -29.47 -1.46 -3.48
CA MET A 1 -28.23 -1.51 -2.67
C MET A 1 -27.65 -2.91 -2.80
N ASN A 2 -26.38 -3.06 -3.20
CA ASN A 2 -25.80 -4.36 -3.57
C ASN A 2 -25.66 -5.24 -2.32
N ILE A 3 -26.42 -6.35 -2.23
CA ILE A 3 -26.46 -7.28 -1.07
C ILE A 3 -25.04 -7.71 -0.64
N LYS A 4 -24.12 -7.87 -1.60
CA LYS A 4 -22.71 -8.23 -1.35
C LYS A 4 -21.96 -7.20 -0.47
N LYS A 5 -22.25 -5.90 -0.61
CA LYS A 5 -21.57 -4.84 0.16
C LYS A 5 -22.05 -4.78 1.62
N TRP A 6 -23.26 -5.24 1.90
CA TRP A 6 -23.87 -5.17 3.23
C TRP A 6 -23.41 -6.25 4.21
N ILE A 7 -22.93 -7.40 3.69
CA ILE A 7 -22.42 -8.50 4.51
C ILE A 7 -20.91 -8.38 4.72
N ALA A 8 -20.18 -7.85 3.73
CA ALA A 8 -18.73 -7.69 3.80
C ALA A 8 -18.30 -6.72 4.91
N VAL A 9 -19.02 -5.59 5.09
CA VAL A 9 -18.70 -4.58 6.11
C VAL A 9 -18.74 -5.16 7.53
N PRO A 10 -19.83 -5.80 8.00
CA PRO A 10 -19.85 -6.37 9.34
C PRO A 10 -18.89 -7.55 9.53
N LEU A 11 -18.56 -8.30 8.48
CA LEU A 11 -17.51 -9.34 8.54
C LEU A 11 -16.13 -8.73 8.80
N ILE A 12 -15.75 -7.68 8.05
CA ILE A 12 -14.48 -6.98 8.24
C ILE A 12 -14.42 -6.36 9.64
N LEU A 13 -15.49 -5.69 10.04
CA LEU A 13 -15.62 -5.06 11.36
C LEU A 13 -15.44 -6.09 12.49
N LEU A 14 -16.06 -7.28 12.37
CA LEU A 14 -15.93 -8.32 13.39
C LEU A 14 -14.55 -9.00 13.39
N MET A 15 -13.88 -9.10 12.23
CA MET A 15 -12.48 -9.53 12.15
C MET A 15 -11.50 -8.53 12.78
N VAL A 16 -11.87 -7.26 12.92
CA VAL A 16 -11.04 -6.25 13.59
C VAL A 16 -11.31 -6.23 15.10
N ALA A 17 -12.57 -6.40 15.52
CA ALA A 17 -12.98 -6.36 16.93
C ALA A 17 -12.79 -7.69 17.66
N LEU A 18 -11.73 -8.44 17.34
CA LEU A 18 -11.51 -9.80 17.83
C LEU A 18 -11.62 -9.87 19.35
N THR A 19 -12.79 -10.36 19.77
CA THR A 19 -13.10 -10.84 21.11
C THR A 19 -13.18 -9.73 22.16
N GLY A 20 -14.30 -9.60 22.86
CA GLY A 20 -14.46 -8.51 23.83
C GLY A 20 -15.70 -8.58 24.73
N CYS A 21 -16.73 -9.36 24.42
CA CYS A 21 -17.98 -9.28 25.17
C CYS A 21 -17.87 -9.81 26.61
N GLN A 22 -17.00 -10.77 26.91
CA GLN A 22 -16.90 -11.39 28.24
C GLN A 22 -15.47 -11.55 28.73
N ALA A 23 -15.27 -11.36 30.04
CA ALA A 23 -14.00 -11.66 30.68
C ALA A 23 -13.65 -13.14 30.51
N VAL A 24 -12.43 -13.42 30.06
CA VAL A 24 -11.93 -14.78 29.84
C VAL A 24 -10.94 -15.09 30.95
N GLY A 25 -11.19 -16.13 31.74
CA GLY A 25 -10.31 -16.48 32.85
C GLY A 25 -10.11 -15.36 33.90
N GLY A 26 -11.06 -14.42 34.02
CA GLY A 26 -10.95 -13.24 34.88
C GLY A 26 -10.19 -12.06 34.27
N PHE A 27 -9.71 -12.18 33.03
CA PHE A 27 -9.08 -11.11 32.27
C PHE A 27 -10.12 -10.35 31.43
N ASP A 28 -10.16 -9.02 31.58
CA ASP A 28 -11.04 -8.13 30.82
C ASP A 28 -10.40 -7.80 29.46
N VAL A 29 -10.74 -8.58 28.44
CA VAL A 29 -10.16 -8.46 27.10
C VAL A 29 -10.46 -7.09 26.48
N SER A 30 -11.72 -6.63 26.55
CA SER A 30 -12.14 -5.33 25.99
C SER A 30 -11.34 -4.17 26.57
N LYS A 31 -11.22 -4.10 27.90
CA LYS A 31 -10.50 -3.01 28.56
C LYS A 31 -9.03 -2.96 28.13
N ASN A 32 -8.36 -4.11 28.06
CA ASN A 32 -6.93 -4.14 27.74
C ASN A 32 -6.66 -3.91 26.25
N LEU A 33 -7.52 -4.41 25.35
CA LEU A 33 -7.43 -4.09 23.91
C LEU A 33 -7.63 -2.59 23.65
N LEU A 34 -8.57 -1.95 24.36
CA LEU A 34 -8.76 -0.50 24.26
C LEU A 34 -7.56 0.29 24.77
N GLY A 35 -6.91 -0.19 25.83
CA GLY A 35 -5.70 0.44 26.38
C GLY A 35 -4.54 0.51 25.38
N THR A 36 -4.51 -0.36 24.37
CA THR A 36 -3.47 -0.29 23.32
C THR A 36 -3.56 1.00 22.49
N LEU A 37 -4.76 1.58 22.36
CA LEU A 37 -4.99 2.86 21.70
C LEU A 37 -4.54 4.08 22.53
N ASP A 38 -4.14 3.88 23.79
CA ASP A 38 -3.59 4.92 24.67
C ASP A 38 -2.05 5.00 24.59
N VAL A 39 -1.39 4.07 23.89
CA VAL A 39 0.06 4.06 23.73
C VAL A 39 0.51 5.25 22.87
N LYS A 40 1.40 6.08 23.41
CA LYS A 40 1.91 7.30 22.76
C LYS A 40 3.33 7.15 22.23
N SER A 41 4.11 6.31 22.89
CA SER A 41 5.49 6.01 22.53
C SER A 41 5.78 4.54 22.82
N GLN A 42 6.61 3.92 22.00
CA GLN A 42 7.10 2.56 22.21
C GLN A 42 8.26 2.25 21.27
N GLN A 43 9.00 1.20 21.58
CA GLN A 43 9.91 0.55 20.65
C GLN A 43 9.38 -0.84 20.34
N THR A 44 9.53 -1.28 19.10
CA THR A 44 9.03 -2.57 18.64
C THR A 44 10.02 -3.30 17.74
N THR A 45 9.98 -4.62 17.77
CA THR A 45 10.52 -5.49 16.72
C THR A 45 9.34 -6.14 16.05
N GLU A 46 9.38 -6.30 14.74
CA GLU A 46 8.30 -6.91 13.98
C GLU A 46 8.84 -7.85 12.92
N LYS A 47 8.15 -8.96 12.67
CA LYS A 47 8.42 -9.83 11.54
C LYS A 47 7.11 -10.12 10.83
N ILE A 48 7.10 -9.90 9.52
CA ILE A 48 5.96 -10.15 8.65
C ILE A 48 6.41 -11.12 7.56
N SER A 49 5.64 -12.18 7.33
CA SER A 49 5.90 -13.10 6.22
C SER A 49 4.61 -13.55 5.55
N LEU A 50 4.71 -13.80 4.24
CA LEU A 50 3.64 -14.36 3.43
C LEU A 50 4.01 -15.79 3.04
N LYS A 51 3.10 -16.74 3.21
CA LYS A 51 3.26 -18.13 2.78
C LYS A 51 2.10 -18.57 1.92
N LEU A 52 2.38 -18.97 0.70
CA LEU A 52 1.49 -19.63 -0.23
C LEU A 52 1.60 -21.14 -0.08
N THR A 53 0.45 -21.81 -0.04
CA THR A 53 0.38 -23.27 -0.09
C THR A 53 -0.02 -23.69 -1.51
N PRO A 54 0.85 -24.36 -2.27
CA PRO A 54 0.56 -24.77 -3.63
C PRO A 54 -0.52 -25.86 -3.69
N LYS A 55 -1.21 -25.94 -4.84
CA LYS A 55 -2.02 -27.10 -5.22
C LYS A 55 -1.11 -28.28 -5.61
N GLU A 56 -1.66 -29.48 -5.63
CA GLU A 56 -0.95 -30.63 -6.18
C GLU A 56 -0.84 -30.51 -7.70
N GLY A 57 0.31 -30.88 -8.28
CA GLY A 57 0.50 -30.94 -9.73
C GLY A 57 0.67 -29.60 -10.46
N ILE A 58 1.01 -28.52 -9.76
CA ILE A 58 1.31 -27.21 -10.38
C ILE A 58 2.52 -27.29 -11.32
N THR A 59 2.59 -26.36 -12.28
CA THR A 59 3.71 -26.33 -13.22
C THR A 59 5.02 -25.93 -12.52
N GLN A 60 6.15 -26.20 -13.16
CA GLN A 60 7.45 -25.77 -12.63
C GLN A 60 7.55 -24.24 -12.54
N GLY A 61 7.01 -23.50 -13.50
CA GLY A 61 6.97 -22.03 -13.46
C GLY A 61 6.10 -21.50 -12.32
N ASP A 62 4.93 -22.10 -12.08
CA ASP A 62 4.09 -21.74 -10.92
C ASP A 62 4.83 -22.00 -9.61
N LYS A 63 5.58 -23.11 -9.54
CA LYS A 63 6.35 -23.46 -8.35
C LYS A 63 7.44 -22.43 -8.07
N GLU A 64 8.15 -21.97 -9.10
CA GLU A 64 9.17 -20.92 -8.98
C GLU A 64 8.55 -19.61 -8.45
N ILE A 65 7.36 -19.22 -8.91
CA ILE A 65 6.63 -18.05 -8.41
C ILE A 65 6.22 -18.24 -6.95
N VAL A 66 5.69 -19.42 -6.59
CA VAL A 66 5.31 -19.75 -5.21
C VAL A 66 6.53 -19.73 -4.28
N ASP A 67 7.65 -20.32 -4.70
CA ASP A 67 8.89 -20.35 -3.94
C ASP A 67 9.46 -18.93 -3.76
N LEU A 68 9.42 -18.09 -4.81
CA LEU A 68 9.79 -16.68 -4.72
C LEU A 68 8.91 -15.93 -3.71
N ILE A 69 7.58 -16.02 -3.79
CA ILE A 69 6.70 -15.32 -2.85
C ILE A 69 6.92 -15.81 -1.41
N ASN A 70 7.12 -17.12 -1.22
CA ASN A 70 7.38 -17.73 0.09
C ASN A 70 8.72 -17.30 0.70
N SER A 71 9.66 -16.82 -0.11
CA SER A 71 10.92 -16.27 0.36
C SER A 71 10.79 -14.83 0.89
N ILE A 72 9.68 -14.14 0.58
CA ILE A 72 9.48 -12.74 0.95
C ILE A 72 9.13 -12.64 2.43
N SER A 73 9.96 -11.91 3.18
CA SER A 73 9.65 -11.50 4.54
C SER A 73 10.25 -10.14 4.88
N VAL A 74 9.61 -9.43 5.78
CA VAL A 74 10.10 -8.15 6.32
C VAL A 74 10.40 -8.36 7.79
N THR A 75 11.62 -8.06 8.19
CA THR A 75 12.03 -7.99 9.59
C THR A 75 12.29 -6.54 9.92
N VAL A 76 11.55 -5.98 10.87
CA VAL A 76 11.82 -4.69 11.52
C VAL A 76 12.60 -4.99 12.79
N ASP A 77 13.91 -4.76 12.76
CA ASP A 77 14.80 -5.01 13.89
C ASP A 77 14.55 -4.02 15.03
N GLU A 78 14.15 -2.80 14.67
CA GLU A 78 13.75 -1.78 15.64
C GLU A 78 12.89 -0.72 14.95
N ALA A 79 11.64 -0.59 15.40
CA ALA A 79 10.81 0.58 15.17
C ALA A 79 10.72 1.39 16.47
N LYS A 80 10.70 2.71 16.32
CA LYS A 80 10.64 3.67 17.42
C LYS A 80 9.52 4.65 17.14
N VAL A 81 8.46 4.58 17.93
CA VAL A 81 7.40 5.59 17.92
C VAL A 81 7.69 6.54 19.08
N GLN A 82 8.07 7.77 18.75
CA GLN A 82 8.32 8.82 19.73
C GLN A 82 7.02 9.59 20.03
N SER A 83 6.21 9.84 19.00
CA SER A 83 4.90 10.46 19.09
C SER A 83 4.07 10.13 17.83
N GLU A 84 2.84 10.63 17.75
CA GLU A 84 1.97 10.50 16.56
C GLU A 84 2.57 11.17 15.30
N GLU A 85 3.53 12.07 15.48
CA GLU A 85 4.15 12.84 14.40
C GLU A 85 5.58 12.38 14.08
N LEU A 86 6.18 11.52 14.91
CA LEU A 86 7.59 11.17 14.83
C LEU A 86 7.79 9.68 15.08
N ALA A 87 8.22 8.98 14.03
CA ALA A 87 8.54 7.57 14.11
C ALA A 87 9.73 7.22 13.21
N SER A 88 10.43 6.15 13.54
CA SER A 88 11.46 5.58 12.68
C SER A 88 11.40 4.07 12.70
N ALA A 89 11.94 3.42 11.69
CA ALA A 89 12.13 1.97 11.68
C ALA A 89 13.40 1.62 10.92
N LYS A 90 14.11 0.60 11.36
CA LYS A 90 15.17 -0.05 10.57
C LYS A 90 14.93 -1.54 10.54
N GLY A 91 15.30 -2.15 9.43
CA GLY A 91 15.02 -3.55 9.21
C GLY A 91 15.62 -4.08 7.93
N THR A 92 15.20 -5.27 7.57
CA THR A 92 15.63 -5.98 6.37
C THR A 92 14.42 -6.53 5.63
N LEU A 93 14.35 -6.26 4.33
CA LEU A 93 13.47 -6.96 3.39
C LEU A 93 14.24 -8.16 2.84
N HIS A 94 13.74 -9.35 3.10
CA HIS A 94 14.28 -10.61 2.57
C HIS A 94 13.51 -10.99 1.31
N ILE A 95 14.22 -11.25 0.22
CA ILE A 95 13.66 -11.75 -1.05
C ILE A 95 14.65 -12.76 -1.63
N ASP A 96 14.23 -14.01 -1.76
CA ASP A 96 15.06 -15.12 -2.23
C ASP A 96 16.40 -15.17 -1.48
N LYS A 97 17.52 -14.99 -2.19
CA LYS A 97 18.88 -14.95 -1.64
C LYS A 97 19.30 -13.56 -1.14
N TYR A 98 18.49 -12.53 -1.36
CA TYR A 98 18.84 -11.15 -1.05
C TYR A 98 18.30 -10.73 0.33
N ASN A 99 19.14 -9.95 1.01
CA ASN A 99 18.79 -9.22 2.22
C ASN A 99 18.96 -7.75 1.88
N LEU A 100 17.88 -6.97 1.95
CA LEU A 100 17.89 -5.55 1.65
C LEU A 100 17.62 -4.75 2.93
N PRO A 101 18.67 -4.26 3.60
CA PRO A 101 18.51 -3.35 4.72
C PRO A 101 17.82 -2.06 4.30
N PHE A 102 16.95 -1.56 5.19
CA PHE A 102 16.26 -0.30 5.02
C PHE A 102 16.22 0.49 6.33
N GLU A 103 16.12 1.81 6.19
CA GLU A 103 15.81 2.74 7.26
C GLU A 103 14.67 3.66 6.83
N LEU A 104 13.73 3.88 7.73
CA LEU A 104 12.56 4.73 7.58
C LEU A 104 12.58 5.80 8.66
N ALA A 105 12.26 7.03 8.27
CA ALA A 105 12.00 8.11 9.22
C ALA A 105 10.77 8.89 8.77
N LEU A 106 9.76 8.96 9.65
CA LEU A 106 8.54 9.70 9.48
C LEU A 106 8.57 10.95 10.37
N ASP A 107 8.27 12.09 9.77
CA ASP A 107 7.93 13.32 10.47
C ASP A 107 6.69 14.02 9.87
N ARG A 108 6.39 15.24 10.35
CA ARG A 108 5.29 16.06 9.82
C ARG A 108 5.45 16.45 8.34
N GLN A 109 6.66 16.44 7.81
CA GLN A 109 6.94 16.81 6.42
C GLN A 109 6.79 15.62 5.49
N GLY A 110 7.16 14.43 5.94
CA GLY A 110 7.12 13.25 5.08
C GLY A 110 7.74 11.99 5.64
N LEU A 111 7.77 10.97 4.79
CA LEU A 111 8.42 9.69 5.03
C LEU A 111 9.69 9.61 4.18
N ALA A 112 10.84 9.59 4.84
CA ALA A 112 12.13 9.29 4.22
C ALA A 112 12.40 7.78 4.27
N ILE A 113 12.89 7.22 3.16
CA ILE A 113 13.15 5.80 2.96
C ILE A 113 14.58 5.67 2.42
N GLN A 114 15.50 5.20 3.24
CA GLN A 114 16.85 4.86 2.83
C GLN A 114 16.93 3.35 2.60
N LEU A 115 17.39 2.96 1.41
CA LEU A 115 17.68 1.57 1.06
C LEU A 115 19.20 1.38 0.99
N GLU A 116 19.70 0.22 1.38
CA GLU A 116 21.13 -0.09 1.24
C GLU A 116 21.56 0.06 -0.23
N GLY A 117 22.67 0.77 -0.44
CA GLY A 117 23.21 1.04 -1.76
C GLY A 117 22.53 2.18 -2.53
N ALA A 118 21.49 2.83 -1.98
CA ALA A 118 20.93 4.04 -2.57
C ALA A 118 21.81 5.27 -2.28
N LYS A 119 22.14 6.04 -3.31
CA LYS A 119 22.92 7.30 -3.26
C LYS A 119 22.14 8.44 -2.64
N LYS A 120 20.82 8.46 -2.86
CA LYS A 120 19.86 9.37 -2.22
C LYS A 120 18.70 8.57 -1.63
N PRO A 121 18.16 8.98 -0.47
CA PRO A 121 16.94 8.40 0.04
C PRO A 121 15.75 8.75 -0.86
N TYR A 122 14.76 7.87 -0.87
CA TYR A 122 13.44 8.16 -1.40
C TYR A 122 12.63 8.93 -0.36
N TYR A 123 11.73 9.78 -0.82
CA TYR A 123 10.94 10.62 0.06
C TYR A 123 9.50 10.74 -0.43
N ILE A 124 8.55 10.54 0.48
CA ILE A 124 7.13 10.79 0.25
C ILE A 124 6.75 12.05 1.03
N SER A 125 6.49 13.14 0.31
CA SER A 125 6.05 14.38 0.90
C SER A 125 4.57 14.30 1.27
N LEU A 126 4.27 14.48 2.56
CA LEU A 126 2.89 14.50 3.05
C LEU A 126 2.21 15.86 2.80
N ASN A 127 2.99 16.90 2.53
CA ASN A 127 2.51 18.27 2.33
C ASN A 127 2.54 18.69 0.84
N SER A 128 2.75 17.76 -0.09
CA SER A 128 2.74 18.08 -1.52
C SER A 128 1.31 18.36 -2.02
N GLN A 129 1.17 19.24 -3.02
CA GLN A 129 -0.11 19.53 -3.65
C GLN A 129 -0.77 18.28 -4.24
N GLU A 130 0.04 17.32 -4.69
CA GLU A 130 -0.41 16.02 -5.21
C GLU A 130 -0.89 15.09 -4.08
N SER A 131 -0.16 14.99 -2.96
CA SER A 131 -0.59 14.21 -1.78
C SER A 131 -1.86 14.74 -1.12
N LEU A 132 -2.07 16.07 -1.19
CA LEU A 132 -3.26 16.74 -0.69
C LEU A 132 -4.34 16.91 -1.77
N SER A 133 -4.12 16.41 -2.99
CA SER A 133 -5.11 16.51 -4.06
C SER A 133 -6.37 15.73 -3.68
N GLY A 134 -7.50 16.44 -3.62
CA GLY A 134 -8.77 15.87 -3.13
C GLY A 134 -9.11 16.16 -1.66
N LEU A 135 -8.15 16.69 -0.88
CA LEU A 135 -8.43 17.23 0.45
C LEU A 135 -8.76 18.74 0.36
N PRO A 136 -9.64 19.27 1.22
CA PRO A 136 -9.91 20.70 1.25
C PRO A 136 -8.65 21.52 1.58
N ALA A 137 -8.53 22.70 0.99
CA ALA A 137 -7.46 23.63 1.32
C ALA A 137 -7.44 23.94 2.82
N GLY A 138 -6.28 23.83 3.46
CA GLY A 138 -6.13 24.02 4.92
C GLY A 138 -6.43 22.80 5.77
N PHE A 139 -6.72 21.63 5.18
CA PHE A 139 -6.84 20.38 5.93
C PHE A 139 -5.47 19.90 6.43
N ASP A 140 -5.28 19.90 7.75
CA ASP A 140 -4.10 19.32 8.42
C ASP A 140 -4.53 18.05 9.18
N PRO A 141 -4.15 16.84 8.73
CA PRO A 141 -4.56 15.59 9.39
C PRO A 141 -4.08 15.50 10.84
N TYR A 142 -2.99 16.18 11.21
CA TYR A 142 -2.48 16.17 12.58
C TYR A 142 -3.30 17.04 13.51
N VAL A 143 -3.95 18.11 13.01
CA VAL A 143 -4.90 18.92 13.81
C VAL A 143 -6.10 18.08 14.23
N TYR A 144 -6.56 17.18 13.35
CA TYR A 144 -7.73 16.34 13.60
C TYR A 144 -7.37 14.99 14.23
N SER A 145 -6.08 14.65 14.37
CA SER A 145 -5.60 13.36 14.88
C SER A 145 -6.22 12.96 16.22
N LYS A 146 -6.37 13.94 17.13
CA LYS A 146 -7.03 13.73 18.42
C LYS A 146 -8.48 13.31 18.26
N ASP A 147 -9.26 14.05 17.47
CA ASP A 147 -10.69 13.77 17.27
C ASP A 147 -10.88 12.43 16.55
N VAL A 148 -10.01 12.12 15.57
CA VAL A 148 -9.97 10.81 14.91
C VAL A 148 -9.67 9.70 15.91
N ARG A 149 -8.71 9.88 16.81
CA ARG A 149 -8.35 8.90 17.83
C ARG A 149 -9.48 8.68 18.83
N GLU A 150 -10.12 9.74 19.32
CA GLU A 150 -11.26 9.60 20.24
C GLU A 150 -12.45 8.92 19.56
N LEU A 151 -12.78 9.31 18.31
CA LEU A 151 -13.82 8.64 17.53
C LEU A 151 -13.50 7.15 17.32
N THR A 152 -12.23 6.84 17.01
CA THR A 152 -11.75 5.47 16.85
C THR A 152 -11.88 4.68 18.15
N LYS A 153 -11.52 5.28 19.29
CA LYS A 153 -11.68 4.65 20.62
C LYS A 153 -13.13 4.38 20.95
N THR A 154 -14.04 5.32 20.71
CA THR A 154 -15.47 5.13 20.95
C THR A 154 -16.06 4.06 20.03
N ALA A 155 -15.68 4.06 18.74
CA ALA A 155 -16.07 3.00 17.82
C ALA A 155 -15.54 1.63 18.29
N ALA A 156 -14.24 1.53 18.61
CA ALA A 156 -13.63 0.30 19.11
C ALA A 156 -14.28 -0.18 20.41
N ALA A 157 -14.59 0.74 21.34
CA ALA A 157 -15.23 0.39 22.61
C ALA A 157 -16.63 -0.16 22.39
N LEU A 158 -17.41 0.46 21.50
CA LEU A 158 -18.74 -0.02 21.13
C LEU A 158 -18.66 -1.40 20.47
N MET A 159 -17.70 -1.60 19.57
CA MET A 159 -17.52 -2.86 18.87
C MET A 159 -17.09 -3.98 19.83
N LEU A 160 -16.04 -3.78 20.63
CA LEU A 160 -15.51 -4.76 21.58
C LEU A 160 -16.55 -5.15 22.64
N LYS A 161 -17.34 -4.17 23.12
CA LYS A 161 -18.45 -4.42 24.06
C LYS A 161 -19.46 -5.44 23.55
N HIS A 162 -19.76 -5.42 22.23
CA HIS A 162 -20.78 -6.26 21.63
C HIS A 162 -20.23 -7.45 20.83
N ALA A 163 -18.92 -7.51 20.60
CA ALA A 163 -18.24 -8.57 19.84
C ALA A 163 -18.30 -9.90 20.61
N PRO A 164 -19.00 -10.92 20.09
CA PRO A 164 -19.03 -12.24 20.72
C PRO A 164 -17.63 -12.84 20.83
N ASN A 165 -17.40 -13.63 21.87
CA ASN A 165 -16.18 -14.41 21.98
C ASN A 165 -16.24 -15.60 21.01
N PRO A 166 -15.13 -15.96 20.35
CA PRO A 166 -15.03 -17.19 19.58
C PRO A 166 -15.03 -18.40 20.53
N SER A 167 -15.33 -19.56 19.95
CA SER A 167 -15.37 -20.86 20.61
C SER A 167 -14.02 -21.26 21.20
N THR A 168 -12.92 -20.78 20.62
CA THR A 168 -11.56 -21.00 21.10
C THR A 168 -10.98 -19.68 21.57
N ILE A 169 -11.08 -19.43 22.88
CA ILE A 169 -10.45 -18.30 23.55
C ILE A 169 -10.01 -18.70 24.95
N SER A 170 -8.82 -18.27 25.37
CA SER A 170 -8.34 -18.50 26.73
C SER A 170 -7.42 -17.37 27.17
N ALA A 171 -7.39 -17.12 28.48
CA ALA A 171 -6.44 -16.20 29.10
C ALA A 171 -5.74 -16.93 30.24
N THR A 172 -4.41 -16.94 30.21
CA THR A 172 -3.59 -17.61 31.23
C THR A 172 -2.44 -16.72 31.67
N SER A 173 -1.97 -16.89 32.91
CA SER A 173 -0.79 -16.15 33.37
C SER A 173 0.49 -16.91 33.02
N VAL A 174 1.45 -16.21 32.43
CA VAL A 174 2.74 -16.76 32.00
C VAL A 174 3.88 -15.83 32.44
N THR A 175 5.12 -16.31 32.36
CA THR A 175 6.32 -15.50 32.62
C THR A 175 7.30 -15.73 31.50
N GLU A 176 7.55 -14.68 30.72
CA GLU A 176 8.19 -14.76 29.42
C GLU A 176 9.31 -13.74 29.30
N GLU A 177 10.27 -14.02 28.42
CA GLU A 177 11.24 -13.02 27.98
C GLU A 177 10.57 -12.08 26.97
N VAL A 178 10.86 -10.79 27.11
CA VAL A 178 10.42 -9.71 26.20
C VAL A 178 11.68 -9.01 25.71
N TYR A 179 11.80 -8.82 24.40
CA TYR A 179 12.95 -8.15 23.79
C TYR A 179 13.21 -6.79 24.45
N GLY A 180 14.50 -6.48 24.68
CA GLY A 180 14.94 -5.24 25.31
C GLY A 180 14.74 -5.17 26.84
N GLU A 181 14.03 -6.12 27.46
CA GLU A 181 13.89 -6.21 28.92
C GLU A 181 14.98 -7.11 29.52
N LYS A 182 15.48 -6.75 30.70
CA LYS A 182 16.55 -7.52 31.38
C LYS A 182 16.01 -8.73 32.15
N ASP A 183 14.81 -8.60 32.69
CA ASP A 183 14.17 -9.63 33.53
C ASP A 183 12.95 -10.21 32.80
N LYS A 184 12.57 -11.44 33.15
CA LYS A 184 11.33 -12.03 32.65
C LYS A 184 10.14 -11.24 33.17
N VAL A 185 9.17 -11.00 32.30
CA VAL A 185 7.98 -10.22 32.61
C VAL A 185 6.82 -11.18 32.86
N LYS A 186 6.09 -10.95 33.95
CA LYS A 186 4.82 -11.63 34.21
C LYS A 186 3.75 -11.05 33.28
N LEU A 187 3.13 -11.91 32.49
CA LEU A 187 2.19 -11.54 31.44
C LEU A 187 0.88 -12.32 31.59
N THR A 188 -0.18 -11.79 30.98
CA THR A 188 -1.40 -12.54 30.67
C THR A 188 -1.39 -12.88 29.19
N HIS A 189 -1.29 -14.17 28.87
CA HIS A 189 -1.39 -14.70 27.52
C HIS A 189 -2.86 -14.91 27.15
N LEU A 190 -3.35 -14.09 26.25
CA LEU A 190 -4.63 -14.22 25.58
C LEU A 190 -4.42 -14.98 24.27
N HIS A 191 -5.03 -16.14 24.15
CA HIS A 191 -5.05 -16.94 22.93
C HIS A 191 -6.47 -16.96 22.36
N ALA A 192 -6.63 -16.68 21.07
CA ALA A 192 -7.89 -16.77 20.36
C ALA A 192 -7.72 -17.42 18.98
N GLU A 193 -8.65 -18.29 18.60
CA GLU A 193 -8.78 -18.78 17.23
C GLU A 193 -10.19 -18.49 16.70
N LEU A 194 -10.27 -17.95 15.49
CA LEU A 194 -11.51 -17.66 14.80
C LEU A 194 -11.50 -18.31 13.42
N ARG A 195 -12.44 -19.22 13.18
CA ARG A 195 -12.62 -19.84 11.87
C ARG A 195 -13.56 -19.03 10.98
N GLY A 196 -13.41 -19.14 9.67
CA GLY A 196 -14.24 -18.43 8.69
C GLY A 196 -15.73 -18.80 8.76
N ASP A 197 -16.04 -20.07 9.03
CA ASP A 197 -17.41 -20.56 9.18
C ASP A 197 -18.04 -20.01 10.47
N GLU A 198 -17.26 -20.00 11.56
CA GLU A 198 -17.64 -19.44 12.84
C GLU A 198 -17.87 -17.92 12.75
N LEU A 199 -16.99 -17.17 12.08
CA LEU A 199 -17.14 -15.72 11.87
C LEU A 199 -18.52 -15.37 11.31
N VAL A 200 -19.00 -16.11 10.30
CA VAL A 200 -20.34 -15.92 9.72
C VAL A 200 -21.43 -16.13 10.76
N THR A 201 -21.28 -17.09 11.67
CA THR A 201 -22.27 -17.29 12.75
C THR A 201 -22.25 -16.19 13.82
N LEU A 202 -21.09 -15.55 14.06
CA LEU A 202 -20.92 -14.53 15.10
C LEU A 202 -21.43 -13.14 14.70
N VAL A 203 -21.54 -12.84 13.40
CA VAL A 203 -21.97 -11.51 12.92
C VAL A 203 -23.42 -11.18 13.32
N LYS A 204 -24.36 -12.12 13.20
CA LYS A 204 -25.76 -11.83 13.52
C LYS A 204 -25.97 -11.49 15.00
N PRO A 205 -25.44 -12.26 15.97
CA PRO A 205 -25.46 -11.87 17.39
C PRO A 205 -24.80 -10.53 17.65
N PHE A 206 -23.66 -10.24 17.01
CA PHE A 206 -22.98 -8.95 17.11
C PHE A 206 -23.90 -7.79 16.69
N LEU A 207 -24.47 -7.86 15.48
CA LEU A 207 -25.38 -6.85 14.96
C LEU A 207 -26.63 -6.69 15.84
N ALA A 208 -27.20 -7.81 16.33
CA ALA A 208 -28.38 -7.79 17.18
C ALA A 208 -28.11 -7.16 18.56
N ASN A 209 -26.90 -7.33 19.11
CA ASN A 209 -26.50 -6.68 20.37
C ASN A 209 -26.18 -5.20 20.16
N LEU A 210 -25.45 -4.87 19.09
CA LEU A 210 -25.16 -3.49 18.70
C LEU A 210 -26.45 -2.69 18.49
N ALA A 211 -27.43 -3.25 17.78
CA ALA A 211 -28.72 -2.62 17.53
C ALA A 211 -29.49 -2.28 18.82
N LYS A 212 -29.22 -2.97 19.94
CA LYS A 212 -29.86 -2.70 21.23
C LYS A 212 -29.17 -1.59 22.03
N ASP A 213 -27.95 -1.20 21.67
CA ASP A 213 -27.17 -0.20 22.40
C ASP A 213 -27.43 1.21 21.88
N GLU A 214 -28.62 1.73 22.20
CA GLU A 214 -29.01 3.10 21.84
C GLU A 214 -27.99 4.14 22.33
N ALA A 215 -27.54 4.02 23.58
CA ALA A 215 -26.64 4.98 24.18
C ALA A 215 -25.29 5.02 23.45
N GLY A 216 -24.68 3.84 23.21
CA GLY A 216 -23.40 3.75 22.51
C GLY A 216 -23.47 4.21 21.06
N LEU A 217 -24.56 3.89 20.35
CA LEU A 217 -24.77 4.36 18.98
C LEU A 217 -24.95 5.89 18.92
N LYS A 218 -25.73 6.46 19.84
CA LYS A 218 -25.91 7.93 19.93
C LYS A 218 -24.61 8.63 20.31
N GLU A 219 -23.80 8.05 21.18
CA GLU A 219 -22.48 8.57 21.54
C GLU A 219 -21.56 8.63 20.32
N LEU A 220 -21.45 7.53 19.57
CA LEU A 220 -20.62 7.46 18.35
C LEU A 220 -21.06 8.49 17.30
N ILE A 221 -22.38 8.59 17.05
CA ILE A 221 -22.94 9.59 16.14
C ILE A 221 -22.65 11.01 16.62
N GLY A 222 -22.79 11.26 17.93
CA GLY A 222 -22.49 12.55 18.54
C GLY A 222 -21.04 12.97 18.34
N GLN A 223 -20.09 12.05 18.50
CA GLN A 223 -18.67 12.31 18.27
C GLN A 223 -18.34 12.53 16.79
N ALA A 224 -18.98 11.80 15.88
CA ALA A 224 -18.81 12.05 14.44
C ALA A 224 -19.31 13.45 14.04
N ILE A 225 -20.40 13.93 14.65
CA ILE A 225 -20.89 15.30 14.48
C ILE A 225 -19.89 16.31 15.05
N ASP A 226 -19.31 16.06 16.22
CA ASP A 226 -18.28 16.92 16.82
C ASP A 226 -17.04 17.02 15.95
N MET A 227 -16.55 15.88 15.41
CA MET A 227 -15.43 15.86 14.47
C MET A 227 -15.75 16.66 13.20
N THR A 228 -16.95 16.50 12.65
CA THR A 228 -17.41 17.28 11.48
C THR A 228 -17.41 18.77 11.77
N LYS A 229 -17.83 19.17 12.98
CA LYS A 229 -17.77 20.55 13.45
C LYS A 229 -16.33 21.04 13.56
N THR A 230 -15.41 20.27 14.14
CA THR A 230 -13.98 20.64 14.22
C THR A 230 -13.40 20.87 12.83
N ILE A 231 -13.67 19.96 11.89
CA ILE A 231 -13.23 20.07 10.49
C ILE A 231 -13.80 21.34 9.84
N ALA A 232 -15.12 21.58 9.98
CA ALA A 232 -15.75 22.78 9.44
C ALA A 232 -15.14 24.08 10.00
N SER A 233 -14.86 24.13 11.30
CA SER A 233 -14.16 25.27 11.93
C SER A 233 -12.72 25.44 11.46
N GLY A 234 -12.01 24.34 11.18
CA GLY A 234 -10.61 24.39 10.75
C GLY A 234 -10.40 24.79 9.29
N MET A 235 -11.41 24.60 8.43
CA MET A 235 -11.28 24.81 6.98
C MET A 235 -11.34 26.27 6.52
N ASN A 236 -11.75 27.24 7.35
CA ASN A 236 -11.83 28.68 7.00
C ASN A 236 -12.54 28.98 5.64
N ILE A 237 -13.52 28.16 5.25
CA ILE A 237 -14.32 28.35 4.03
C ILE A 237 -15.55 29.19 4.34
N GLU A 238 -15.99 30.00 3.36
CA GLU A 238 -17.23 30.78 3.45
C GLU A 238 -18.43 29.86 3.80
N GLY A 239 -19.15 30.19 4.87
CA GLY A 239 -20.29 29.40 5.38
C GLY A 239 -19.95 28.39 6.49
N SER A 240 -18.66 28.18 6.82
CA SER A 240 -18.23 27.34 7.95
C SER A 240 -18.85 27.76 9.30
N ASP A 241 -18.97 29.06 9.57
CA ASP A 241 -19.63 29.60 10.76
C ASP A 241 -21.12 29.22 10.84
N LYS A 242 -21.81 29.20 9.69
CA LYS A 242 -23.22 28.77 9.62
C LYS A 242 -23.33 27.29 9.90
N VAL A 243 -22.49 26.47 9.27
CA VAL A 243 -22.45 25.01 9.47
C VAL A 243 -22.17 24.69 10.95
N THR A 244 -21.14 25.28 11.54
CA THR A 244 -20.78 25.03 12.95
C THR A 244 -21.85 25.50 13.93
N THR A 245 -22.53 26.61 13.64
CA THR A 245 -23.68 27.11 14.41
C THR A 245 -24.88 26.17 14.30
N GLU A 246 -25.22 25.73 13.09
CA GLU A 246 -26.33 24.80 12.83
C GLU A 246 -26.11 23.44 13.49
N LEU A 247 -24.90 22.87 13.37
CA LEU A 247 -24.51 21.62 14.02
C LEU A 247 -24.62 21.74 15.55
N SER A 248 -24.18 22.87 16.12
CA SER A 248 -24.24 23.09 17.57
C SER A 248 -25.67 23.26 18.07
N ALA A 249 -26.49 24.05 17.37
CA ALA A 249 -27.87 24.33 17.75
C ALA A 249 -28.78 23.11 17.63
N ASN A 250 -28.49 22.21 16.68
CA ASN A 250 -29.34 21.06 16.37
C ASN A 250 -28.73 19.71 16.75
N LYS A 251 -27.58 19.66 17.46
CA LYS A 251 -26.84 18.42 17.73
C LYS A 251 -27.73 17.29 18.24
N GLU A 252 -28.50 17.54 19.30
CA GLU A 252 -29.37 16.52 19.90
C GLU A 252 -30.42 15.99 18.91
N LYS A 253 -31.05 16.90 18.16
CA LYS A 253 -32.02 16.54 17.12
C LYS A 253 -31.35 15.69 16.03
N MET A 254 -30.20 16.11 15.52
CA MET A 254 -29.43 15.39 14.50
C MET A 254 -28.99 14.01 14.98
N VAL A 255 -28.52 13.89 16.23
CA VAL A 255 -28.17 12.60 16.84
C VAL A 255 -29.37 11.67 16.89
N ASN A 256 -30.54 12.17 17.31
CA ASN A 256 -31.76 11.35 17.37
C ASN A 256 -32.28 10.92 15.99
N GLU A 257 -32.25 11.83 15.00
CA GLU A 257 -32.64 11.54 13.62
C GLU A 257 -31.69 10.52 12.97
N ALA A 258 -30.37 10.74 13.10
CA ALA A 258 -29.36 9.82 12.58
C ALA A 258 -29.42 8.46 13.29
N TYR A 259 -29.61 8.42 14.60
CA TYR A 259 -29.81 7.18 15.35
C TYR A 259 -31.03 6.40 14.84
N THR A 260 -32.15 7.09 14.60
CA THR A 260 -33.37 6.45 14.10
C THR A 260 -33.13 5.75 12.76
N GLU A 261 -32.39 6.40 11.84
CA GLU A 261 -32.06 5.82 10.55
C GLU A 261 -31.01 4.69 10.67
N VAL A 262 -29.97 4.86 11.50
CA VAL A 262 -28.97 3.82 11.80
C VAL A 262 -29.63 2.58 12.40
N LYS A 263 -30.53 2.76 13.37
CA LYS A 263 -31.27 1.68 14.03
C LYS A 263 -32.11 0.90 13.03
N LYS A 264 -32.84 1.60 12.15
CA LYS A 264 -33.63 0.98 11.08
C LYS A 264 -32.76 0.13 10.15
N TYR A 265 -31.58 0.62 9.78
CA TYR A 265 -30.63 -0.14 8.95
C TYR A 265 -30.02 -1.33 9.69
N LEU A 266 -29.69 -1.19 10.97
CA LEU A 266 -29.20 -2.30 11.80
C LEU A 266 -30.28 -3.38 11.99
N ASP A 267 -31.52 -3.00 12.25
CA ASP A 267 -32.65 -3.94 12.35
C ASP A 267 -32.86 -4.68 11.04
N LEU A 268 -32.86 -3.96 9.92
CA LEU A 268 -32.93 -4.57 8.60
C LEU A 268 -31.74 -5.51 8.35
N ALA A 269 -30.53 -5.14 8.78
CA ALA A 269 -29.34 -6.00 8.66
C ALA A 269 -29.52 -7.31 9.44
N VAL A 270 -30.04 -7.24 10.66
CA VAL A 270 -30.29 -8.40 11.53
C VAL A 270 -31.38 -9.29 10.93
N ASP A 271 -32.49 -8.70 10.47
CA ASP A 271 -33.63 -9.42 9.90
C ASP A 271 -33.28 -10.11 8.58
N GLN A 272 -32.47 -9.45 7.74
CA GLN A 272 -32.08 -9.94 6.42
C GLN A 272 -30.79 -10.76 6.45
N TYR A 273 -30.13 -10.93 7.61
CA TYR A 273 -28.80 -11.53 7.67
C TYR A 273 -28.75 -12.93 7.03
N ASP A 274 -29.64 -13.84 7.47
CA ASP A 274 -29.63 -15.24 7.02
C ASP A 274 -29.96 -15.38 5.52
N VAL A 275 -30.91 -14.55 5.04
CA VAL A 275 -31.26 -14.46 3.62
C VAL A 275 -30.07 -13.92 2.83
N GLY A 276 -29.40 -12.90 3.36
CA GLY A 276 -28.20 -12.31 2.78
C GLY A 276 -27.08 -13.32 2.63
N VAL A 277 -26.73 -14.05 3.71
CA VAL A 277 -25.70 -15.09 3.69
C VAL A 277 -26.05 -16.19 2.69
N SER A 278 -27.29 -16.67 2.69
CA SER A 278 -27.76 -17.68 1.74
C SER A 278 -27.66 -17.19 0.29
N THR A 279 -28.04 -15.94 0.03
CA THR A 279 -27.94 -15.31 -1.29
C THR A 279 -26.50 -15.13 -1.74
N MET A 280 -25.62 -14.67 -0.84
CA MET A 280 -24.18 -14.52 -1.09
C MET A 280 -23.56 -15.85 -1.53
N TYR A 281 -23.85 -16.92 -0.81
CA TYR A 281 -23.39 -18.27 -1.13
C TYR A 281 -23.99 -18.86 -2.41
N ALA A 282 -25.22 -18.48 -2.77
CA ALA A 282 -25.83 -18.91 -4.03
C ALA A 282 -25.25 -18.16 -5.24
N GLN A 283 -24.94 -16.86 -5.09
CA GLN A 283 -24.42 -16.02 -6.16
C GLN A 283 -22.90 -16.13 -6.36
N SER A 284 -22.17 -16.57 -5.35
CA SER A 284 -20.71 -16.71 -5.40
C SER A 284 -20.30 -17.92 -4.56
N PRO A 285 -20.48 -19.16 -5.07
CA PRO A 285 -20.16 -20.38 -4.35
C PRO A 285 -18.71 -20.44 -3.85
N GLU A 286 -17.78 -19.79 -4.55
CA GLU A 286 -16.35 -19.69 -4.24
C GLU A 286 -16.09 -19.08 -2.85
N ILE A 287 -16.95 -18.16 -2.40
CA ILE A 287 -16.82 -17.51 -1.10
C ILE A 287 -17.05 -18.49 0.06
N LYS A 288 -17.71 -19.64 -0.18
CA LYS A 288 -17.82 -20.70 0.81
C LYS A 288 -16.45 -21.26 1.20
N THR A 289 -15.51 -21.32 0.25
CA THR A 289 -14.14 -21.77 0.52
C THR A 289 -13.42 -20.74 1.39
N VAL A 290 -13.54 -19.46 1.05
CA VAL A 290 -12.92 -18.35 1.78
C VAL A 290 -13.47 -18.21 3.19
N LEU A 291 -14.77 -18.45 3.40
CA LEU A 291 -15.43 -18.42 4.71
C LEU A 291 -15.63 -19.84 5.30
N SER A 292 -14.77 -20.78 4.94
CA SER A 292 -14.82 -22.14 5.46
C SER A 292 -14.05 -22.27 6.77
N ALA A 293 -14.14 -23.45 7.39
CA ALA A 293 -13.31 -23.82 8.55
C ALA A 293 -11.79 -23.88 8.24
N ASN A 294 -11.39 -23.87 6.96
CA ASN A 294 -9.98 -23.85 6.54
C ASN A 294 -9.40 -22.43 6.47
N THR A 295 -10.24 -21.40 6.57
CA THR A 295 -9.78 -20.04 6.84
C THR A 295 -9.78 -19.86 8.34
N VAL A 296 -8.61 -19.57 8.91
CA VAL A 296 -8.41 -19.49 10.35
C VAL A 296 -7.54 -18.29 10.67
N LEU A 297 -8.02 -17.48 11.60
CA LEU A 297 -7.23 -16.46 12.25
C LEU A 297 -6.86 -16.96 13.65
N LYS A 298 -5.56 -17.09 13.91
CA LYS A 298 -5.03 -17.37 15.25
C LYS A 298 -4.33 -16.13 15.77
N SER A 299 -4.57 -15.77 17.02
CA SER A 299 -3.91 -14.62 17.64
C SER A 299 -3.51 -14.95 19.08
N ASP A 300 -2.24 -14.72 19.38
CA ASP A 300 -1.64 -14.84 20.70
C ASP A 300 -1.13 -13.47 21.12
N MET A 301 -1.73 -12.89 22.15
CA MET A 301 -1.36 -11.57 22.69
C MET A 301 -0.94 -11.70 24.15
N TYR A 302 0.13 -11.01 24.54
CA TYR A 302 0.68 -11.09 25.88
C TYR A 302 0.65 -9.70 26.53
N PHE A 303 -0.20 -9.54 27.53
CA PHE A 303 -0.42 -8.26 28.22
C PHE A 303 0.36 -8.18 29.53
N ASP A 304 1.01 -7.05 29.80
CA ASP A 304 1.58 -6.78 31.11
C ASP A 304 0.50 -6.42 32.16
N GLU A 305 0.90 -6.25 33.41
CA GLU A 305 -0.04 -5.90 34.51
C GLU A 305 -0.70 -4.53 34.34
N LYS A 306 -0.17 -3.67 33.45
CA LYS A 306 -0.77 -2.38 33.10
C LYS A 306 -1.70 -2.47 31.89
N GLY A 307 -1.80 -3.64 31.26
CA GLY A 307 -2.63 -3.88 30.09
C GLY A 307 -1.96 -3.54 28.76
N ASN A 308 -0.64 -3.31 28.72
CA ASN A 308 0.06 -3.09 27.47
C ASN A 308 0.40 -4.42 26.81
N VAL A 309 0.20 -4.52 25.49
CA VAL A 309 0.67 -5.68 24.72
C VAL A 309 2.20 -5.62 24.61
N ARG A 310 2.87 -6.69 25.05
CA ARG A 310 4.33 -6.84 25.04
C ARG A 310 4.81 -7.81 23.98
N LYS A 311 4.00 -8.81 23.66
CA LYS A 311 4.23 -9.76 22.55
C LYS A 311 2.91 -9.98 21.85
N ALA A 312 2.95 -10.11 20.53
CA ALA A 312 1.81 -10.54 19.72
C ALA A 312 2.30 -11.47 18.62
N ALA A 313 1.56 -12.54 18.35
CA ALA A 313 1.73 -13.38 17.18
C ALA A 313 0.37 -13.58 16.53
N THR A 314 0.26 -13.37 15.23
CA THR A 314 -0.99 -13.56 14.48
C THR A 314 -0.74 -14.32 13.19
N ASP A 315 -1.52 -15.39 13.01
CA ASP A 315 -1.52 -16.22 11.82
C ASP A 315 -2.89 -16.13 11.15
N LEU A 316 -2.97 -15.46 10.01
CA LEU A 316 -4.17 -15.45 9.17
C LEU A 316 -3.96 -16.39 7.99
N THR A 317 -4.57 -17.57 8.05
CA THR A 317 -4.67 -18.48 6.91
C THR A 317 -6.00 -18.24 6.19
N VAL A 318 -5.94 -17.99 4.89
CA VAL A 318 -7.12 -17.85 4.02
C VAL A 318 -7.14 -18.97 2.99
N ALA A 319 -8.19 -19.79 3.03
CA ALA A 319 -8.43 -20.81 2.01
C ALA A 319 -8.91 -20.16 0.71
N LEU A 320 -8.37 -20.61 -0.41
CA LEU A 320 -8.67 -20.07 -1.73
C LEU A 320 -9.54 -21.06 -2.52
N PRO A 321 -10.54 -20.56 -3.27
CA PRO A 321 -11.38 -21.42 -4.10
C PRO A 321 -10.57 -22.10 -5.20
N ASP A 322 -11.02 -23.28 -5.62
CA ASP A 322 -10.44 -23.97 -6.75
C ASP A 322 -10.93 -23.33 -8.05
N VAL A 323 -10.14 -22.37 -8.56
CA VAL A 323 -10.39 -21.69 -9.83
C VAL A 323 -9.24 -21.95 -10.81
N ASP A 324 -9.58 -22.04 -12.09
CA ASP A 324 -8.61 -22.19 -13.17
C ASP A 324 -7.62 -21.02 -13.17
N GLY A 325 -6.33 -21.33 -13.37
CA GLY A 325 -5.26 -20.33 -13.40
C GLY A 325 -4.73 -19.91 -12.02
N LEU A 326 -5.29 -20.41 -10.91
CA LEU A 326 -4.76 -20.15 -9.56
C LEU A 326 -3.98 -21.39 -9.06
N PRO A 327 -2.63 -21.33 -8.94
CA PRO A 327 -1.81 -22.49 -8.57
C PRO A 327 -1.76 -22.78 -7.06
N VAL A 328 -2.52 -22.05 -6.24
CA VAL A 328 -2.45 -22.12 -4.77
C VAL A 328 -3.80 -22.44 -4.15
N LYS A 329 -3.80 -23.15 -3.03
CA LYS A 329 -5.02 -23.50 -2.27
C LYS A 329 -5.25 -22.65 -1.02
N SER A 330 -4.22 -21.95 -0.56
CA SER A 330 -4.32 -20.99 0.56
C SER A 330 -3.14 -20.04 0.55
N PHE A 331 -3.30 -18.91 1.24
CA PHE A 331 -2.18 -18.10 1.70
C PHE A 331 -2.25 -17.90 3.21
N THR A 332 -1.10 -17.66 3.83
CA THR A 332 -0.96 -17.39 5.26
C THR A 332 -0.14 -16.12 5.43
N ILE A 333 -0.65 -15.17 6.19
CA ILE A 333 0.11 -14.01 6.67
C ILE A 333 0.47 -14.29 8.12
N LEU A 334 1.77 -14.28 8.43
CA LEU A 334 2.28 -14.44 9.79
C LEU A 334 2.88 -13.11 10.24
N THR A 335 2.45 -12.63 11.41
CA THR A 335 3.04 -11.46 12.06
C THR A 335 3.50 -11.83 13.46
N GLU A 336 4.71 -11.39 13.82
CA GLU A 336 5.26 -11.52 15.18
C GLU A 336 5.76 -10.14 15.61
N THR A 337 5.34 -9.68 16.79
CA THR A 337 5.72 -8.38 17.32
C THR A 337 6.13 -8.50 18.77
N GLN A 338 7.17 -7.76 19.16
CA GLN A 338 7.50 -7.52 20.56
C GLN A 338 7.66 -6.04 20.80
N SER A 339 7.17 -5.57 21.95
CA SER A 339 7.15 -4.16 22.32
C SER A 339 7.81 -3.94 23.67
N TRP A 340 8.63 -2.89 23.77
CA TRP A 340 9.26 -2.44 25.01
C TRP A 340 9.29 -0.92 25.08
N ASN A 341 9.69 -0.39 26.24
CA ASN A 341 9.72 1.05 26.50
C ASN A 341 8.37 1.74 26.22
N VAL A 342 7.26 1.02 26.46
CA VAL A 342 5.89 1.48 26.20
C VAL A 342 5.58 2.67 27.11
N ASN A 343 5.12 3.76 26.51
CA ASN A 343 4.89 5.06 27.16
C ASN A 343 6.12 5.61 27.90
N GLY A 344 7.31 5.17 27.51
CA GLY A 344 8.59 5.64 28.04
C GLY A 344 9.26 6.69 27.14
N SER A 345 10.54 6.95 27.41
CA SER A 345 11.34 7.90 26.64
C SER A 345 11.90 7.21 25.39
N VAL A 346 11.37 7.60 24.23
CA VAL A 346 11.77 7.09 22.91
C VAL A 346 12.24 8.27 22.06
N THR A 347 13.31 8.08 21.30
CA THR A 347 13.77 9.07 20.31
C THR A 347 13.85 8.38 18.96
N ALA A 348 13.05 8.86 18.00
CA ALA A 348 13.07 8.36 16.64
C ALA A 348 14.40 8.73 15.96
N ASP A 349 14.91 7.79 15.16
CA ASP A 349 16.09 8.00 14.31
C ASP A 349 15.72 8.87 13.10
N LYS A 350 16.73 9.49 12.48
CA LYS A 350 16.56 10.34 11.30
C LYS A 350 17.28 9.75 10.11
N VAL A 351 16.69 9.91 8.93
CA VAL A 351 17.36 9.67 7.64
C VAL A 351 17.97 10.98 7.14
N ASP A 352 19.22 10.97 6.68
CA ASP A 352 19.89 12.16 6.16
C ASP A 352 19.36 12.52 4.75
N ILE A 353 18.60 13.61 4.66
CA ILE A 353 18.05 14.15 3.41
C ILE A 353 18.80 15.39 2.90
N SER A 354 19.90 15.78 3.54
CA SER A 354 20.62 17.04 3.28
C SER A 354 21.23 17.12 1.88
N ASN A 355 21.59 15.97 1.29
CA ASN A 355 22.13 15.84 -0.06
C ASN A 355 21.04 15.71 -1.15
N GLY A 356 19.79 15.98 -0.80
CA GLY A 356 18.63 15.84 -1.66
C GLY A 356 18.03 14.44 -1.62
N VAL A 357 16.85 14.30 -2.22
CA VAL A 357 16.02 13.09 -2.20
C VAL A 357 15.54 12.72 -3.61
N ILE A 358 15.07 11.49 -3.78
CA ILE A 358 14.19 11.11 -4.90
C ILE A 358 12.75 11.28 -4.43
N ASP A 359 12.03 12.23 -5.01
CA ASP A 359 10.66 12.56 -4.58
C ASP A 359 9.66 11.60 -5.24
N LEU A 360 9.12 10.68 -4.45
CA LEU A 360 8.19 9.66 -4.91
C LEU A 360 6.84 10.24 -5.35
N ASN A 361 6.53 11.49 -4.99
CA ASN A 361 5.34 12.16 -5.53
C ASN A 361 5.53 12.56 -7.00
N LYS A 362 6.76 12.80 -7.44
CA LYS A 362 7.05 13.26 -8.81
C LYS A 362 7.29 12.09 -9.74
N GLN A 363 6.24 11.61 -10.39
CA GLN A 363 6.31 10.49 -11.33
C GLN A 363 7.36 10.65 -12.44
N ALA A 364 7.61 11.88 -12.90
CA ALA A 364 8.62 12.18 -13.91
C ALA A 364 10.06 11.83 -13.47
N GLU A 365 10.32 11.69 -12.16
CA GLU A 365 11.63 11.32 -11.61
C GLU A 365 11.80 9.79 -11.47
N LEU A 366 10.78 8.99 -11.76
CA LEU A 366 10.72 7.54 -11.47
C LEU A 366 10.84 6.64 -12.71
N THR A 367 11.69 7.01 -13.67
CA THR A 367 12.01 6.14 -14.81
C THR A 367 12.90 4.97 -14.38
N PRO A 368 12.92 3.83 -15.12
CA PRO A 368 13.80 2.71 -14.79
C PRO A 368 15.27 3.09 -14.67
N GLY A 369 15.78 3.91 -15.59
CA GLY A 369 17.16 4.35 -15.59
C GLY A 369 17.49 5.36 -14.51
N ALA A 370 16.58 6.31 -14.19
CA ALA A 370 16.74 7.18 -13.04
C ALA A 370 16.77 6.39 -11.72
N THR A 371 15.89 5.40 -11.59
CA THR A 371 15.83 4.49 -10.45
C THR A 371 17.13 3.73 -10.30
N LEU A 372 17.62 3.05 -11.35
CA LEU A 372 18.88 2.30 -11.28
C LEU A 372 20.10 3.17 -11.01
N ARG A 373 20.16 4.39 -11.57
CA ARG A 373 21.27 5.32 -11.30
C ARG A 373 21.36 5.73 -9.84
N ASN A 374 20.24 5.71 -9.12
CA ASN A 374 20.23 6.00 -7.70
C ASN A 374 20.90 4.89 -6.87
N PHE A 375 21.11 3.70 -7.42
CA PHE A 375 21.75 2.60 -6.70
C PHE A 375 23.20 2.38 -7.13
N GLU A 376 24.02 1.90 -6.19
CA GLU A 376 25.34 1.35 -6.50
C GLU A 376 25.19 0.06 -7.32
N ALA A 377 25.98 -0.09 -8.38
CA ALA A 377 25.83 -1.19 -9.35
C ALA A 377 26.04 -2.60 -8.75
N ASN A 378 26.75 -2.69 -7.61
CA ASN A 378 26.98 -3.93 -6.88
C ASN A 378 25.98 -4.15 -5.72
N SER A 379 25.03 -3.23 -5.50
CA SER A 379 24.04 -3.38 -4.42
C SER A 379 23.06 -4.52 -4.71
N PRO A 380 22.51 -5.18 -3.68
CA PRO A 380 21.48 -6.21 -3.86
C PRO A 380 20.29 -5.70 -4.67
N ILE A 381 19.78 -4.51 -4.33
CA ILE A 381 18.62 -3.90 -4.98
C ILE A 381 18.88 -3.58 -6.46
N TYR A 382 20.08 -3.14 -6.83
CA TYR A 382 20.42 -2.93 -8.23
C TYR A 382 20.30 -4.24 -9.02
N ASN A 383 20.81 -5.34 -8.49
CA ASN A 383 20.73 -6.66 -9.14
C ASN A 383 19.30 -7.18 -9.24
N ILE A 384 18.49 -7.01 -8.18
CA ILE A 384 17.07 -7.36 -8.20
C ILE A 384 16.36 -6.59 -9.32
N LEU A 385 16.50 -5.27 -9.35
CA LEU A 385 15.82 -4.43 -10.33
C LEU A 385 16.31 -4.68 -11.76
N LYS A 386 17.63 -4.74 -11.98
CA LYS A 386 18.23 -4.82 -13.32
C LYS A 386 18.23 -6.25 -13.88
N ASN A 387 18.62 -7.25 -13.09
CA ASN A 387 18.86 -8.60 -13.60
C ASN A 387 17.67 -9.54 -13.37
N ASP A 388 17.02 -9.44 -12.22
CA ASP A 388 15.94 -10.37 -11.87
C ASP A 388 14.57 -9.86 -12.37
N LEU A 389 14.30 -8.57 -12.20
CA LEU A 389 13.06 -7.92 -12.67
C LEU A 389 13.18 -7.28 -14.05
N GLU A 390 14.39 -7.18 -14.59
CA GLU A 390 14.68 -6.63 -15.92
C GLU A 390 13.99 -5.27 -16.18
N ILE A 391 13.92 -4.36 -15.20
CA ILE A 391 13.08 -3.14 -15.29
C ILE A 391 13.46 -2.18 -16.44
N THR A 392 14.64 -2.34 -17.02
CA THR A 392 15.14 -1.55 -18.16
C THR A 392 14.81 -2.14 -19.51
N LYS A 393 14.33 -3.38 -19.52
CA LYS A 393 14.06 -4.13 -20.73
C LYS A 393 12.86 -3.53 -21.44
N VAL A 394 13.04 -3.29 -22.73
CA VAL A 394 11.99 -2.83 -23.63
C VAL A 394 11.90 -3.85 -24.75
N GLU A 395 10.69 -4.32 -25.04
CA GLU A 395 10.37 -5.11 -26.23
C GLU A 395 9.03 -4.63 -26.78
N THR A 396 9.08 -3.83 -27.85
CA THR A 396 7.90 -3.24 -28.48
C THR A 396 7.87 -3.62 -29.96
N ILE A 397 6.71 -4.05 -30.44
CA ILE A 397 6.46 -4.39 -31.84
C ILE A 397 5.69 -3.25 -32.50
N PHE A 398 6.17 -2.80 -33.64
CA PHE A 398 5.50 -1.81 -34.48
C PHE A 398 5.13 -2.46 -35.82
N ASP A 399 3.83 -2.66 -36.05
CA ASP A 399 3.32 -3.12 -37.34
C ASP A 399 3.11 -1.92 -38.29
N PRO A 400 3.80 -1.86 -39.44
CA PRO A 400 3.57 -0.83 -40.45
C PRO A 400 2.15 -0.80 -41.04
N LYS A 401 1.34 -1.83 -40.79
CA LYS A 401 -0.05 -1.91 -41.22
C LYS A 401 -1.04 -1.40 -40.17
N ASP A 402 -0.57 -1.12 -38.96
CA ASP A 402 -1.40 -0.60 -37.89
C ASP A 402 -1.57 0.91 -38.04
N ASP A 403 -2.82 1.38 -38.03
CA ASP A 403 -3.15 2.80 -38.11
C ASP A 403 -2.73 3.56 -36.83
N TYR A 404 -2.42 2.85 -35.73
CA TYR A 404 -1.99 3.43 -34.47
C TYR A 404 -0.53 3.92 -34.50
N TYR A 405 0.35 3.24 -35.25
CA TYR A 405 1.77 3.57 -35.33
C TYR A 405 2.12 4.10 -36.72
N VAL A 406 2.27 5.42 -36.84
CA VAL A 406 2.65 6.05 -38.12
C VAL A 406 4.12 5.80 -38.42
N LEU A 407 4.41 4.62 -38.99
CA LEU A 407 5.72 4.30 -39.54
C LEU A 407 5.78 4.67 -41.02
N GLU A 408 6.52 5.72 -41.35
CA GLU A 408 6.70 6.15 -42.73
C GLU A 408 7.94 5.50 -43.36
N ASN A 409 7.88 5.13 -44.64
CA ASN A 409 9.06 4.74 -45.40
C ASN A 409 9.44 5.84 -46.40
N ARG A 410 10.62 6.42 -46.24
CA ARG A 410 11.16 7.43 -47.17
C ARG A 410 12.53 7.00 -47.67
N GLY A 411 12.62 6.74 -48.98
CA GLY A 411 13.88 6.35 -49.62
C GLY A 411 14.47 5.06 -49.04
N GLY A 412 13.63 4.08 -48.70
CA GLY A 412 14.04 2.80 -48.11
C GLY A 412 14.39 2.86 -46.62
N THR A 413 14.19 4.00 -45.96
CA THR A 413 14.43 4.19 -44.53
C THR A 413 13.10 4.31 -43.79
N ALA A 414 12.93 3.52 -42.73
CA ALA A 414 11.80 3.63 -41.82
C ALA A 414 11.95 4.86 -40.92
N PHE A 415 10.87 5.61 -40.75
CA PHE A 415 10.77 6.77 -39.89
C PHE A 415 9.71 6.52 -38.82
N ILE A 416 10.01 6.99 -37.62
CA ILE A 416 9.10 7.00 -36.48
C ILE A 416 9.01 8.42 -35.94
N PRO A 417 7.84 8.85 -35.45
CA PRO A 417 7.74 10.01 -34.59
C PRO A 417 8.73 9.93 -33.42
N LEU A 418 9.51 10.98 -33.21
CA LEU A 418 10.55 10.97 -32.18
C LEU A 418 9.98 10.85 -30.77
N ARG A 419 8.79 11.42 -30.52
CA ARG A 419 8.14 11.39 -29.20
C ARG A 419 7.73 9.96 -28.83
N GLU A 420 7.21 9.20 -29.78
CA GLU A 420 6.81 7.80 -29.62
C GLU A 420 8.04 6.95 -29.30
N LEU A 421 9.12 7.06 -30.09
CA LEU A 421 10.37 6.34 -29.82
C LEU A 421 10.93 6.65 -28.43
N THR A 422 10.91 7.92 -28.04
CA THR A 422 11.45 8.34 -26.74
C THR A 422 10.56 7.92 -25.58
N SER A 423 9.24 7.87 -25.77
CA SER A 423 8.29 7.32 -24.79
C SER A 423 8.57 5.85 -24.50
N GLU A 424 8.70 5.01 -25.54
CA GLU A 424 9.01 3.58 -25.38
C GLU A 424 10.34 3.34 -24.65
N LEU A 425 11.31 4.23 -24.88
CA LEU A 425 12.63 4.14 -24.28
C LEU A 425 12.77 4.92 -22.95
N ASN A 426 11.70 5.56 -22.47
CA ASN A 426 11.71 6.47 -21.32
C ASN A 426 12.72 7.64 -21.43
N SER A 427 13.16 7.96 -22.65
CA SER A 427 14.20 8.95 -22.91
C SER A 427 13.67 10.38 -22.77
N GLU A 428 14.50 11.27 -22.22
CA GLU A 428 14.16 12.69 -22.04
C GLU A 428 14.29 13.46 -23.36
N LEU A 429 13.34 14.36 -23.63
CA LEU A 429 13.38 15.28 -24.77
C LEU A 429 13.60 16.73 -24.33
N LYS A 430 14.57 17.41 -24.94
CA LYS A 430 14.83 18.84 -24.78
C LYS A 430 14.82 19.55 -26.12
N TRP A 431 14.06 20.62 -26.24
CA TRP A 431 14.03 21.47 -27.44
C TRP A 431 14.78 22.78 -27.19
N ASP A 432 15.73 23.09 -28.07
CA ASP A 432 16.39 24.39 -28.15
C ASP A 432 15.81 25.16 -29.33
N ALA A 433 14.97 26.16 -29.04
CA ALA A 433 14.31 26.97 -30.05
C ALA A 433 15.28 27.87 -30.84
N ALA A 434 16.36 28.35 -30.22
CA ALA A 434 17.35 29.21 -30.87
C ALA A 434 18.22 28.41 -31.84
N ALA A 435 18.66 27.21 -31.42
CA ALA A 435 19.45 26.31 -32.26
C ALA A 435 18.60 25.49 -33.25
N LYS A 436 17.26 25.53 -33.12
CA LYS A 436 16.29 24.67 -33.80
C LYS A 436 16.70 23.19 -33.72
N GLN A 437 16.99 22.74 -32.51
CA GLN A 437 17.62 21.45 -32.25
C GLN A 437 16.91 20.70 -31.13
N THR A 438 16.63 19.43 -31.38
CA THR A 438 16.13 18.51 -30.34
C THR A 438 17.30 17.72 -29.78
N THR A 439 17.41 17.67 -28.45
CA THR A 439 18.32 16.78 -27.73
C THR A 439 17.49 15.67 -27.10
N VAL A 440 17.86 14.43 -27.37
CA VAL A 440 17.32 13.24 -26.72
C VAL A 440 18.36 12.73 -25.74
N ILE A 441 17.95 12.37 -24.52
CA ILE A 441 18.82 11.81 -23.49
C ILE A 441 18.30 10.41 -23.16
N ASP A 442 19.10 9.38 -23.42
CA ASP A 442 18.75 8.00 -23.08
C ASP A 442 18.61 7.83 -21.57
N ASP A 443 17.52 7.20 -21.18
CA ASP A 443 17.16 7.03 -19.78
C ASP A 443 18.15 6.17 -19.01
N ILE A 444 18.78 5.17 -19.62
CA ILE A 444 19.62 4.20 -18.89
C ILE A 444 21.06 4.71 -18.80
N THR A 445 21.64 5.05 -19.94
CA THR A 445 23.06 5.39 -20.10
C THR A 445 23.34 6.88 -19.95
N GLY A 446 22.33 7.74 -20.06
CA GLY A 446 22.49 9.20 -20.11
C GLY A 446 23.08 9.71 -21.43
N LYS A 447 23.25 8.84 -22.44
CA LYS A 447 23.76 9.23 -23.76
C LYS A 447 22.83 10.24 -24.41
N THR A 448 23.43 11.18 -25.13
CA THR A 448 22.77 12.31 -25.75
C THR A 448 22.91 12.26 -27.26
N ILE A 449 21.78 12.38 -27.97
CA ILE A 449 21.77 12.61 -29.42
C ILE A 449 21.07 13.93 -29.73
N LYS A 450 21.74 14.77 -30.51
CA LYS A 450 21.22 16.06 -30.99
C LYS A 450 20.82 15.94 -32.45
N LEU A 451 19.57 16.29 -32.73
CA LEU A 451 18.90 16.13 -34.02
C LEU A 451 18.40 17.48 -34.52
N LYS A 452 18.49 17.69 -35.85
CA LYS A 452 17.92 18.86 -36.53
C LYS A 452 17.11 18.41 -37.74
N SER A 453 15.91 18.97 -37.88
CA SER A 453 15.08 18.78 -39.06
C SER A 453 15.83 19.28 -40.31
N GLY A 454 15.81 18.50 -41.39
CA GLY A 454 16.51 18.78 -42.64
C GLY A 454 18.01 18.48 -42.67
N SER A 455 18.63 18.04 -41.56
CA SER A 455 20.07 17.72 -41.49
C SER A 455 20.32 16.22 -41.39
N LYS A 456 21.16 15.66 -42.28
CA LYS A 456 21.69 14.29 -42.10
C LYS A 456 22.76 14.19 -41.03
N GLN A 457 23.26 15.31 -40.51
CA GLN A 457 24.27 15.32 -39.46
C GLN A 457 23.58 15.48 -38.10
N ALA A 458 23.69 14.44 -37.28
CA ALA A 458 23.37 14.44 -35.86
C ALA A 458 24.65 14.51 -35.03
N VAL A 459 24.53 14.80 -33.74
CA VAL A 459 25.65 14.74 -32.79
C VAL A 459 25.33 13.74 -31.69
N LEU A 460 26.08 12.65 -31.61
CA LEU A 460 25.97 11.61 -30.59
C LEU A 460 27.17 11.73 -29.65
N GLU A 461 26.94 12.02 -28.36
CA GLU A 461 28.01 12.17 -27.35
C GLU A 461 29.13 13.13 -27.79
N GLY A 462 28.75 14.23 -28.44
CA GLY A 462 29.69 15.24 -28.97
C GLY A 462 30.35 14.88 -30.30
N SER A 463 30.19 13.65 -30.80
CA SER A 463 30.73 13.19 -32.09
C SER A 463 29.68 13.26 -33.21
N THR A 464 30.09 13.57 -34.44
CA THR A 464 29.17 13.63 -35.58
C THR A 464 28.70 12.23 -36.00
N LEU A 465 27.38 12.05 -36.10
CA LEU A 465 26.71 10.86 -36.62
C LEU A 465 26.01 11.21 -37.94
N THR A 466 26.34 10.52 -39.03
CA THR A 466 25.67 10.70 -40.32
C THR A 466 24.46 9.76 -40.43
N LEU A 467 23.27 10.33 -40.51
CA LEU A 467 22.00 9.63 -40.67
C LEU A 467 21.76 9.23 -42.13
N PRO A 468 21.09 8.08 -42.39
CA PRO A 468 20.79 7.62 -43.76
C PRO A 468 19.87 8.60 -44.50
N GLN A 469 18.94 9.21 -43.78
CA GLN A 469 18.06 10.28 -44.25
C GLN A 469 17.94 11.37 -43.20
N ALA A 470 17.64 12.59 -43.64
CA ALA A 470 17.46 13.70 -42.71
C ALA A 470 16.14 13.54 -41.95
N PRO A 471 16.11 13.79 -40.63
CA PRO A 471 14.86 13.99 -39.90
C PRO A 471 14.01 15.06 -40.58
N TYR A 472 12.69 14.96 -40.51
CA TYR A 472 11.78 15.97 -41.05
C TYR A 472 10.65 16.26 -40.06
N THR A 473 10.08 17.44 -40.17
CA THR A 473 8.91 17.85 -39.41
C THR A 473 7.71 17.84 -40.36
N ASP A 474 6.61 17.19 -39.96
CA ASP A 474 5.38 17.20 -40.75
C ASP A 474 4.60 18.54 -40.60
N GLU A 475 3.44 18.64 -41.24
CA GLU A 475 2.60 19.82 -41.19
C GLU A 475 1.98 20.11 -39.81
N TYR A 476 1.94 19.10 -38.93
CA TYR A 476 1.42 19.20 -37.57
C TYR A 476 2.51 19.52 -36.54
N GLY A 477 3.77 19.64 -36.97
CA GLY A 477 4.90 19.94 -36.08
C GLY A 477 5.56 18.71 -35.46
N THR A 478 5.21 17.49 -35.89
CA THR A 478 5.79 16.24 -35.41
C THR A 478 7.14 15.99 -36.09
N LEU A 479 8.18 15.79 -35.29
CA LEU A 479 9.52 15.43 -35.79
C LEU A 479 9.62 13.92 -35.99
N TYR A 480 9.79 13.50 -37.24
CA TYR A 480 10.06 12.13 -37.62
C TYR A 480 11.56 11.91 -37.82
N VAL A 481 12.06 10.78 -37.34
CA VAL A 481 13.48 10.44 -37.36
C VAL A 481 13.73 9.06 -37.98
N PRO A 482 14.91 8.81 -38.59
CA PRO A 482 15.30 7.47 -39.03
C PRO A 482 15.28 6.49 -37.85
N PHE A 483 14.29 5.60 -37.82
CA PHE A 483 13.92 4.82 -36.65
C PHE A 483 15.11 4.02 -36.12
N LYS A 484 15.68 3.16 -36.98
CA LYS A 484 16.82 2.31 -36.61
C LYS A 484 18.02 3.10 -36.09
N SER A 485 18.45 4.13 -36.83
CA SER A 485 19.66 4.89 -36.47
C SER A 485 19.52 5.65 -35.16
N VAL A 486 18.35 6.23 -34.89
CA VAL A 486 18.13 6.95 -33.63
C VAL A 486 17.91 5.99 -32.46
N ALA A 487 17.19 4.88 -32.66
CA ALA A 487 17.06 3.84 -31.63
C ALA A 487 18.42 3.25 -31.22
N GLU A 488 19.29 2.93 -32.20
CA GLU A 488 20.65 2.44 -31.95
C GLU A 488 21.53 3.46 -31.23
N ALA A 489 21.39 4.75 -31.57
CA ALA A 489 22.08 5.81 -30.85
C ALA A 489 21.65 5.92 -29.37
N LEU A 490 20.43 5.49 -29.05
CA LEU A 490 19.86 5.41 -27.70
C LEU A 490 20.07 4.04 -27.03
N GLY A 491 20.88 3.15 -27.62
CA GLY A 491 21.22 1.85 -27.03
C GLY A 491 20.16 0.77 -27.21
N ALA A 492 19.15 1.00 -28.04
CA ALA A 492 18.19 -0.02 -28.45
C ALA A 492 18.60 -0.66 -29.79
N THR A 493 17.93 -1.74 -30.17
CA THR A 493 18.07 -2.40 -31.46
C THR A 493 16.73 -2.43 -32.17
N VAL A 494 16.76 -2.30 -33.51
CA VAL A 494 15.57 -2.42 -34.34
C VAL A 494 15.80 -3.50 -35.37
N THR A 495 15.00 -4.55 -35.30
CA THR A 495 15.01 -5.68 -36.25
C THR A 495 13.67 -5.77 -36.96
N ARG A 496 13.62 -6.56 -38.05
CA ARG A 496 12.38 -6.82 -38.78
C ARG A 496 12.05 -8.30 -38.67
N ASN A 497 10.85 -8.65 -38.23
CA ASN A 497 10.43 -10.04 -38.14
C ASN A 497 9.90 -10.55 -39.49
N ASN A 498 9.52 -11.84 -39.53
CA ASN A 498 9.04 -12.50 -40.76
C ASN A 498 7.71 -11.93 -41.27
N ASP A 499 6.91 -11.33 -40.38
CA ASP A 499 5.63 -10.71 -40.71
C ASP A 499 5.78 -9.29 -41.25
N GLY A 500 7.02 -8.77 -41.24
CA GLY A 500 7.39 -7.46 -41.77
C GLY A 500 7.29 -6.33 -40.75
N GLU A 501 7.04 -6.65 -39.48
CA GLU A 501 6.95 -5.73 -38.34
C GLU A 501 8.34 -5.34 -37.83
N TYR A 502 8.44 -4.16 -37.23
CA TYR A 502 9.67 -3.72 -36.58
C TYR A 502 9.64 -4.08 -35.10
N VAL A 503 10.68 -4.75 -34.62
CA VAL A 503 10.84 -5.10 -33.21
C VAL A 503 11.94 -4.22 -32.61
N LEU A 504 11.53 -3.35 -31.68
CA LEU A 504 12.41 -2.51 -30.87
C LEU A 504 12.78 -3.29 -29.60
N LYS A 505 14.08 -3.48 -29.35
CA LYS A 505 14.57 -4.12 -28.12
C LYS A 505 15.66 -3.31 -27.41
N ARG A 506 15.59 -3.21 -26.09
CA ARG A 506 16.68 -2.72 -25.23
C ARG A 506 16.75 -3.60 -23.99
N ASP A 507 17.97 -3.88 -23.52
CA ASP A 507 18.21 -4.71 -22.32
C ASP A 507 18.37 -3.89 -21.04
#